data_AF-A0A398A556-F1
#
_entry.id   AF-A0A398A556-F1
#
_cell.length_a   1.000
_cell.length_b   1.000
_cell.length_c   1.000
_cell.angle_alpha   90.00
_cell.angle_beta   90.00
_cell.angle_gamma   90.00
#
_symmetry.space_group_name_H-M   'P 1'
#
loop_
_entity.id
_entity.type
_entity.pdbx_description
1 polymer ?
#
loop_
_entity_poly.entity_id
_entity_poly.type
_entity_poly.pdbx_seq_one_letter_code
_entity_poly.pdbx_strand_id
1 'polypeptide(L)'
;ETKKTITGGDDIKIDHPNLPEFPQENPFVEDGTNRFYLLKDSELEDNDWISLYLKLAVARTNKSFDVSRLSLANLKILKVATESNQGLGDYDAVFYIEYEYSCEARVGKDVHRVAIVRRILDKQSEVLRLLGDNQSINKSAAMEAGSSSAQD
;
A
#
# COMPACT_ATOMS: atom_id res chain seq x y z
N GLU A 1 -37.80 22.58 38.29
CA GLU A 1 -37.39 21.94 37.03
C GLU A 1 -36.62 22.94 36.18
N THR A 2 -35.40 22.62 35.78
CA THR A 2 -34.65 23.43 34.81
C THR A 2 -34.31 22.51 33.64
N LYS A 3 -35.06 22.68 32.55
CA LYS A 3 -34.86 21.91 31.31
C LYS A 3 -33.47 22.18 30.77
N LYS A 4 -32.66 21.13 30.63
CA LYS A 4 -31.45 21.15 29.80
C LYS A 4 -31.87 21.06 28.34
N THR A 5 -31.67 22.14 27.61
CA THR A 5 -31.74 22.14 26.15
C THR A 5 -30.41 21.58 25.62
N ILE A 6 -30.41 20.33 25.19
CA ILE A 6 -29.31 19.76 24.41
C ILE A 6 -29.47 20.31 22.99
N THR A 7 -28.58 21.21 22.59
CA THR A 7 -28.58 21.82 21.26
C THR A 7 -27.27 21.52 20.58
N GLY A 8 -27.34 21.06 19.34
CA GLY A 8 -26.24 21.08 18.38
C GLY A 8 -25.44 19.79 18.37
N GLY A 9 -25.67 18.98 17.34
CA GLY A 9 -24.78 17.89 16.99
C GLY A 9 -23.43 18.48 16.62
N ASP A 10 -22.40 18.03 17.33
CA ASP A 10 -21.04 18.18 16.86
C ASP A 10 -20.95 17.41 15.55
N ASP A 11 -20.91 18.14 14.42
CA ASP A 11 -20.45 17.60 13.16
C ASP A 11 -19.02 17.11 13.40
N ILE A 12 -18.88 15.81 13.68
CA ILE A 12 -17.58 15.16 13.75
C ILE A 12 -16.97 15.37 12.36
N LYS A 13 -16.04 16.33 12.24
CA LYS A 13 -15.08 16.37 11.15
C LYS A 13 -14.34 15.04 11.20
N ILE A 14 -14.84 14.05 10.46
CA ILE A 14 -14.09 12.85 10.17
C ILE A 14 -13.00 13.32 9.22
N ASP A 15 -11.84 13.67 9.79
CA ASP A 15 -10.63 13.82 8.99
C ASP A 15 -10.43 12.48 8.29
N HIS A 16 -10.70 12.44 6.98
CA HIS A 16 -10.56 11.22 6.23
C HIS A 16 -9.06 11.01 6.05
N PRO A 17 -8.47 9.97 6.66
CA PRO A 17 -7.06 9.73 6.48
C PRO A 17 -6.76 9.55 5.00
N ASN A 18 -5.74 10.24 4.50
CA ASN A 18 -5.33 10.16 3.10
C ASN A 18 -4.39 8.99 2.88
N LEU A 19 -4.47 8.38 1.69
CA LEU A 19 -3.44 7.47 1.22
C LEU A 19 -2.27 8.32 0.67
N PRO A 20 -1.01 8.07 1.07
CA PRO A 20 0.12 8.79 0.50
C PRO A 20 0.31 8.40 -0.98
N GLU A 21 0.99 9.29 -1.71
CA GLU A 21 1.49 8.97 -3.04
C GLU A 21 2.68 8.00 -2.96
N PHE A 22 3.02 7.37 -4.09
CA PHE A 22 4.24 6.58 -4.15
C PHE A 22 5.46 7.53 -3.98
N PRO A 23 6.43 7.20 -3.11
CA PRO A 23 7.56 8.08 -2.86
C PRO A 23 8.42 8.29 -4.12
N GLN A 24 9.10 9.43 -4.19
CA GLN A 24 10.09 9.69 -5.24
C GLN A 24 11.35 8.84 -5.07
N GLU A 25 11.74 8.58 -3.82
CA GLU A 25 12.77 7.60 -3.47
C GLU A 25 12.24 6.19 -3.73
N ASN A 26 13.12 5.25 -4.10
CA ASN A 26 12.73 3.86 -4.26
C ASN A 26 12.61 3.19 -2.87
N PRO A 27 11.40 2.81 -2.41
CA PRO A 27 11.23 2.26 -1.07
C PRO A 27 11.82 0.84 -0.92
N PHE A 28 12.21 0.21 -2.03
CA PHE A 28 12.76 -1.15 -2.08
C PHE A 28 14.30 -1.20 -2.12
N VAL A 29 14.96 -0.07 -1.90
CA VAL A 29 16.43 0.07 -1.88
C VAL A 29 16.83 0.74 -0.57
N GLU A 30 17.84 0.20 0.09
CA GLU A 30 18.47 0.87 1.23
C GLU A 30 19.30 2.05 0.73
N ASP A 31 18.83 3.27 1.00
CA ASP A 31 19.48 4.53 0.60
C ASP A 31 20.20 5.22 1.78
N GLY A 32 20.22 4.58 2.96
CA GLY A 32 20.82 5.10 4.19
C GLY A 32 19.96 6.13 4.94
N THR A 33 18.79 6.50 4.44
CA THR A 33 17.87 7.45 5.11
C THR A 33 17.08 6.80 6.24
N ASN A 34 17.02 5.46 6.28
CA ASN A 34 16.21 4.66 7.21
C ASN A 34 14.71 5.00 7.18
N ARG A 35 14.22 5.68 6.14
CA ARG A 35 12.81 6.03 5.99
C ARG A 35 11.93 4.80 5.76
N PHE A 36 12.43 3.86 4.96
CA PHE A 36 11.73 2.63 4.62
C PHE A 36 12.42 1.44 5.25
N TYR A 37 11.61 0.54 5.80
CA TYR A 37 12.06 -0.76 6.25
C TYR A 37 11.68 -1.82 5.21
N LEU A 38 12.68 -2.40 4.55
CA LEU A 38 12.50 -3.53 3.63
C LEU A 38 12.33 -4.82 4.43
N LEU A 39 11.18 -5.48 4.28
CA LEU A 39 10.88 -6.72 5.00
C LEU A 39 11.75 -7.86 4.47
N LYS A 40 12.17 -8.73 5.39
CA LYS A 40 12.84 -9.99 5.07
C LYS A 40 11.80 -11.05 4.67
N ASP A 41 12.26 -12.06 3.92
CA ASP A 41 11.39 -13.18 3.51
C ASP A 41 10.75 -13.89 4.70
N SER A 42 11.48 -14.10 5.80
CA SER A 42 10.92 -14.70 7.03
C SER A 42 9.79 -13.87 7.64
N GLU A 43 9.90 -12.53 7.58
CA GLU A 43 8.84 -11.66 8.07
C GLU A 43 7.62 -11.68 7.14
N LEU A 44 7.82 -11.84 5.82
CA LEU A 44 6.71 -12.02 4.90
C LEU A 44 5.96 -13.33 5.16
N GLU A 45 6.69 -14.41 5.43
CA GLU A 45 6.12 -15.72 5.79
C GLU A 45 5.35 -15.68 7.12
N ASP A 46 5.85 -14.94 8.12
CA ASP A 46 5.18 -14.80 9.41
C ASP A 46 3.96 -13.86 9.37
N ASN A 47 3.81 -13.05 8.31
CA ASN A 47 2.81 -11.98 8.20
C ASN A 47 1.89 -12.16 6.99
N ASP A 48 1.14 -13.26 6.96
CA ASP A 48 0.14 -13.60 5.92
C ASP A 48 -0.88 -12.49 5.62
N TRP A 49 -1.14 -11.59 6.59
CA TRP A 49 -2.02 -10.45 6.42
C TRP A 49 -1.53 -9.44 5.37
N ILE A 50 -0.23 -9.43 5.02
CA ILE A 50 0.30 -8.63 3.92
C ILE A 50 -0.30 -9.10 2.58
N SER A 51 -0.46 -10.41 2.39
CA SER A 51 -1.16 -10.97 1.23
C SER A 51 -2.62 -10.51 1.19
N LEU A 52 -3.29 -10.46 2.35
CA LEU A 52 -4.65 -9.93 2.47
C LEU A 52 -4.71 -8.44 2.06
N TYR A 53 -3.75 -7.62 2.50
CA TYR A 53 -3.69 -6.20 2.16
C TYR A 53 -3.54 -5.98 0.65
N LEU A 54 -2.65 -6.74 0.01
CA LEU A 54 -2.49 -6.71 -1.44
C LEU A 54 -3.79 -7.08 -2.16
N LYS A 55 -4.43 -8.19 -1.77
CA LYS A 55 -5.68 -8.66 -2.39
C LYS A 55 -6.80 -7.61 -2.28
N LEU A 56 -6.93 -6.96 -1.12
CA LEU A 56 -7.92 -5.90 -0.91
C LEU A 56 -7.63 -4.66 -1.76
N ALA A 57 -6.37 -4.24 -1.88
CA ALA A 57 -5.98 -3.11 -2.72
C ALA A 57 -6.30 -3.37 -4.20
N VAL A 58 -5.98 -4.56 -4.70
CA VAL A 58 -6.27 -4.98 -6.09
C VAL A 58 -7.78 -5.08 -6.35
N ALA A 59 -8.56 -5.58 -5.38
CA ALA A 59 -10.01 -5.69 -5.52
C ALA A 59 -10.70 -4.32 -5.58
N ARG A 60 -10.20 -3.33 -4.82
CA ARG A 60 -10.80 -1.98 -4.75
C ARG A 60 -10.73 -1.22 -6.08
N THR A 61 -9.65 -1.37 -6.83
CA THR A 61 -9.37 -0.59 -8.04
C THR A 61 -9.93 -1.21 -9.31
N ASN A 62 -10.26 -2.50 -9.28
CA ASN A 62 -10.81 -3.25 -10.42
C ASN A 62 -12.34 -3.41 -10.36
N LYS A 63 -13.06 -2.46 -9.75
CA LYS A 63 -14.53 -2.51 -9.57
C LYS A 63 -15.35 -2.68 -10.84
N SER A 64 -14.79 -2.40 -12.02
CA SER A 64 -15.47 -2.57 -13.32
C SER A 64 -15.37 -3.98 -13.89
N PHE A 65 -14.57 -4.86 -13.28
CA PHE A 65 -14.37 -6.20 -13.80
C PHE A 65 -15.06 -7.22 -12.92
N ASP A 66 -15.75 -8.14 -13.58
CA ASP A 66 -16.31 -9.35 -12.98
C ASP A 66 -15.28 -9.97 -12.02
N VAL A 67 -15.63 -10.08 -10.74
CA VAL A 67 -14.76 -10.58 -9.66
C VAL A 67 -14.22 -11.97 -10.02
N SER A 68 -14.97 -12.74 -10.82
CA SER A 68 -14.56 -14.04 -11.38
C SER A 68 -13.35 -13.97 -12.33
N ARG A 69 -13.07 -12.80 -12.94
CA ARG A 69 -11.91 -12.55 -13.82
C ARG A 69 -10.70 -11.97 -13.08
N LEU A 70 -10.87 -11.53 -11.83
CA LEU A 70 -9.75 -11.15 -10.98
C LEU A 70 -9.17 -12.43 -10.36
N SER A 71 -8.21 -13.06 -11.02
CA SER A 71 -7.44 -14.12 -10.37
C SER A 71 -6.55 -13.52 -9.29
N LEU A 72 -7.13 -13.29 -8.10
CA LEU A 72 -6.40 -12.94 -6.88
C LEU A 72 -5.43 -14.06 -6.45
N ALA A 73 -5.57 -15.25 -7.04
CA ALA A 73 -4.65 -16.37 -6.91
C ALA A 73 -3.34 -16.17 -7.69
N ASN A 74 -3.32 -15.25 -8.67
CA ASN A 74 -2.16 -15.01 -9.54
C ASN A 74 -1.33 -13.78 -9.12
N LEU A 75 -1.35 -13.46 -7.81
CA LEU A 75 -0.59 -12.37 -7.23
C LEU A 75 0.64 -12.95 -6.55
N LYS A 76 1.83 -12.57 -7.02
CA LYS A 76 3.10 -12.98 -6.43
C LYS A 76 3.81 -11.76 -5.85
N ILE A 77 3.91 -11.69 -4.53
CA ILE A 77 4.66 -10.65 -3.83
C ILE A 77 6.15 -10.84 -4.14
N LEU A 78 6.82 -9.76 -4.51
CA LEU A 78 8.26 -9.73 -4.79
C LEU A 78 9.03 -9.06 -3.64
N LYS A 79 8.58 -7.87 -3.22
CA LYS A 79 9.20 -7.08 -2.16
C LYS A 79 8.15 -6.28 -1.42
N VAL A 80 8.41 -6.05 -0.14
CA VAL A 80 7.56 -5.19 0.69
C VAL A 80 8.42 -4.25 1.49
N ALA A 81 8.10 -2.97 1.41
CA ALA A 81 8.68 -1.95 2.24
C ALA A 81 7.60 -1.32 3.11
N THR A 82 7.93 -0.98 4.36
CA THR A 82 7.04 -0.26 5.27
C THR A 82 7.63 1.07 5.69
N GLU A 83 6.81 2.11 5.69
CA GLU A 83 7.08 3.42 6.25
C GLU A 83 6.24 3.56 7.53
N SER A 84 6.92 3.59 8.67
CA SER A 84 6.32 3.60 10.01
C SER A 84 7.38 3.99 11.05
N ASN A 85 6.95 4.40 12.24
CA ASN A 85 7.88 4.72 13.32
C ASN A 85 8.34 3.48 14.09
N GLN A 86 7.49 2.43 14.15
CA GLN A 86 7.75 1.22 14.95
C GLN A 86 7.77 -0.08 14.13
N GLY A 87 7.85 0.01 12.80
CA GLY A 87 7.87 -1.16 11.91
C GLY A 87 6.50 -1.84 11.80
N LEU A 88 6.49 -3.17 11.64
CA LEU A 88 5.28 -3.95 11.37
C LEU A 88 4.21 -3.91 12.47
N GLY A 89 4.59 -3.54 13.70
CA GLY A 89 3.67 -3.41 14.82
C GLY A 89 2.96 -2.05 14.91
N ASP A 90 3.34 -1.07 14.08
CA ASP A 90 2.85 0.30 14.22
C ASP A 90 1.37 0.43 13.83
N TYR A 91 0.61 1.25 14.55
CA TYR A 91 -0.83 1.36 14.31
C TYR A 91 -1.14 2.16 13.05
N ASP A 92 -0.29 3.13 12.71
CA ASP A 92 -0.34 3.86 11.46
C ASP A 92 0.91 3.52 10.64
N ALA A 93 0.73 2.73 9.58
CA ALA A 93 1.83 2.24 8.76
C ALA A 93 1.43 2.22 7.29
N VAL A 94 2.38 2.53 6.42
CA VAL A 94 2.21 2.49 4.96
C VAL A 94 3.06 1.36 4.41
N PHE A 95 2.43 0.47 3.66
CA PHE A 95 3.03 -0.68 3.01
C PHE A 95 3.09 -0.44 1.51
N TYR A 96 4.30 -0.50 0.96
CA TYR A 96 4.57 -0.53 -0.47
C TYR A 96 4.84 -1.98 -0.85
N ILE A 97 4.00 -2.56 -1.70
CA ILE A 97 4.04 -3.99 -2.05
C ILE A 97 4.32 -4.09 -3.54
N GLU A 98 5.53 -4.51 -3.91
CA GLU A 98 5.87 -4.88 -5.29
C GLU A 98 5.38 -6.30 -5.57
N TYR A 99 4.65 -6.47 -6.68
CA TYR A 99 4.10 -7.76 -7.05
C TYR A 99 4.04 -7.97 -8.57
N GLU A 100 4.04 -9.24 -8.96
CA GLU A 100 3.68 -9.69 -10.30
C GLU A 100 2.20 -10.06 -10.35
N TYR A 101 1.54 -9.64 -11.43
CA TYR A 101 0.18 -10.04 -11.75
C TYR A 101 0.15 -10.75 -13.10
N SER A 102 -0.03 -12.08 -13.06
CA SER A 102 -0.20 -12.88 -14.25
C SER A 102 -1.71 -13.05 -14.54
N CYS A 103 -2.22 -12.29 -15.50
CA CYS A 103 -3.59 -12.48 -15.98
C CYS A 103 -3.55 -12.79 -17.47
N GLU A 104 -3.60 -14.09 -17.78
CA GLU A 104 -3.62 -14.61 -19.14
C GLU A 104 -4.75 -13.97 -19.97
N ALA A 105 -5.90 -13.72 -19.35
CA ALA A 105 -7.07 -13.11 -19.99
C ALA A 105 -6.94 -11.60 -20.28
N ARG A 106 -5.90 -10.90 -19.79
CA ARG A 106 -5.79 -9.43 -19.90
C ARG A 106 -4.49 -8.91 -20.49
N VAL A 107 -3.35 -9.59 -20.30
CA VAL A 107 -2.05 -8.92 -20.54
C VAL A 107 -1.09 -9.70 -21.43
N GLY A 108 -1.28 -11.01 -21.63
CA GLY A 108 -0.36 -11.84 -22.42
C GLY A 108 1.09 -11.88 -21.90
N LYS A 109 1.41 -11.17 -20.80
CA LYS A 109 2.74 -11.07 -20.16
C LYS A 109 2.59 -10.62 -18.70
N ASP A 110 3.54 -11.02 -17.85
CA ASP A 110 3.59 -10.60 -16.45
C ASP A 110 3.80 -9.10 -16.35
N VAL A 111 2.98 -8.42 -15.54
CA VAL A 111 3.10 -6.97 -15.28
C VAL A 111 3.59 -6.76 -13.86
N HIS A 112 4.70 -6.03 -13.73
CA HIS A 112 5.17 -5.51 -12.45
C HIS A 112 4.29 -4.36 -11.99
N ARG A 113 3.77 -4.48 -10.77
CA ARG A 113 2.87 -3.50 -10.16
C ARG A 113 3.31 -3.21 -8.75
N VAL A 114 2.86 -2.06 -8.25
CA VAL A 114 2.95 -1.74 -6.84
C VAL A 114 1.58 -1.45 -6.27
N ALA A 115 1.31 -1.98 -5.09
CA ALA A 115 0.19 -1.56 -4.26
C ALA A 115 0.72 -0.67 -3.12
N ILE A 116 -0.03 0.39 -2.82
CA ILE A 116 0.19 1.25 -1.65
C ILE A 116 -0.95 0.97 -0.70
N VAL A 117 -0.65 0.54 0.53
CA VAL A 117 -1.65 0.25 1.55
C VAL A 117 -1.33 1.00 2.82
N ARG A 118 -2.24 1.85 3.30
CA ARG A 118 -2.13 2.47 4.62
C ARG A 118 -3.05 1.76 5.61
N ARG A 119 -2.47 1.29 6.71
CA ARG A 119 -3.16 0.73 7.86
C ARG A 119 -3.25 1.79 8.94
N ILE A 120 -4.43 1.94 9.53
CA ILE A 120 -4.66 2.77 10.71
C ILE A 120 -5.50 1.96 11.70
N LEU A 121 -4.93 1.63 12.85
CA LEU A 121 -5.66 1.07 13.99
C LEU A 121 -5.88 2.14 15.05
N ASP A 122 -7.09 2.67 15.12
CA ASP A 122 -7.44 3.60 16.18
C ASP A 122 -7.70 2.82 17.48
N LYS A 123 -6.79 3.00 18.46
CA LYS A 123 -6.88 2.34 19.76
C LYS A 123 -8.10 2.75 20.59
N GLN A 124 -8.58 3.99 20.42
CA GLN A 124 -9.69 4.48 21.23
C GLN A 124 -11.03 3.93 20.73
N SER A 125 -11.20 3.88 19.41
CA SER A 125 -12.42 3.36 18.80
C SER A 125 -12.36 1.87 18.45
N GLU A 126 -11.19 1.24 18.57
CA GLU A 126 -10.90 -0.14 18.15
C GLU A 126 -11.21 -0.39 16.66
N VAL A 127 -11.19 0.67 15.85
CA VAL A 127 -11.49 0.61 14.42
C VAL A 127 -10.21 0.43 13.62
N LEU A 128 -10.16 -0.64 12.82
CA LEU A 128 -9.16 -0.83 11.78
C LEU A 128 -9.63 -0.19 10.47
N ARG A 129 -8.83 0.72 9.92
CA ARG A 129 -9.03 1.31 8.59
C ARG A 129 -7.91 0.89 7.66
N LEU A 130 -8.30 0.42 6.48
CA LEU A 130 -7.37 0.07 5.40
C LEU A 130 -7.68 0.93 4.18
N LEU A 131 -6.67 1.68 3.75
CA LEU A 131 -6.68 2.40 2.49
C LEU A 131 -5.73 1.69 1.54
N GLY A 132 -6.13 1.55 0.29
CA GLY A 132 -5.34 0.87 -0.71
C GLY A 132 -5.55 1.45 -2.10
N ASP A 133 -4.48 1.48 -2.87
CA ASP A 133 -4.48 1.77 -4.31
C ASP A 133 -3.45 0.86 -5.01
N ASN A 134 -3.58 0.67 -6.33
CA ASN A 134 -2.64 -0.11 -7.13
C ASN A 134 -2.20 0.68 -8.37
N GLN A 135 -0.91 0.65 -8.65
CA GLN A 135 -0.28 1.38 -9.75
C GLN A 135 0.53 0.41 -10.62
N SER A 136 0.52 0.63 -11.93
CA SER A 136 1.43 -0.06 -12.86
C SER A 136 2.77 0.66 -12.91
N ILE A 137 3.87 -0.08 -12.74
CA ILE A 137 5.22 0.50 -12.90
C ILE A 137 5.74 0.20 -14.31
N ASN A 138 6.02 1.25 -15.07
CA ASN A 138 6.79 1.13 -16.30
C ASN A 138 8.28 1.06 -15.94
N LYS A 139 8.87 -0.14 -15.94
CA LYS A 139 10.31 -0.34 -15.65
C LYS A 139 11.26 0.46 -16.58
N SER A 140 10.79 0.95 -17.73
CA SER A 140 11.61 1.71 -18.67
C SER A 140 12.00 3.12 -18.19
N ALA A 141 11.30 3.71 -17.22
CA ALA A 141 11.64 5.05 -16.71
C ALA A 141 12.69 5.04 -15.58
N ALA A 142 12.88 3.90 -14.90
CA ALA A 142 13.77 3.79 -13.74
C ALA A 142 15.26 3.65 -14.12
N MET A 143 15.59 3.35 -15.37
CA MET A 143 16.99 3.24 -15.84
C MET A 143 17.61 4.58 -16.26
N GLU A 144 16.80 5.61 -16.55
CA GLU A 144 17.31 6.91 -17.05
C GLU A 144 17.80 7.85 -15.93
N ALA A 145 17.45 7.60 -14.66
CA ALA A 145 17.92 8.43 -13.54
C ALA A 145 19.34 8.08 -13.05
N GLY A 146 19.97 7.02 -13.60
CA GLY A 146 21.25 6.50 -13.15
C GLY A 146 22.43 6.69 -14.12
N SER A 147 22.25 7.41 -15.24
CA SER A 147 23.33 7.68 -16.20
C SER A 147 23.41 9.16 -16.54
N SER A 148 23.89 9.97 -15.59
CA SER A 148 24.61 11.19 -15.96
C SER A 148 26.10 10.90 -15.89
N SER A 149 26.66 10.59 -17.06
CA SER A 149 28.09 10.41 -17.27
C SER A 149 28.82 11.73 -17.01
N ALA A 150 29.90 11.66 -16.24
CA ALA A 150 30.94 12.68 -16.23
C ALA A 150 31.46 12.90 -17.66
N GLN A 151 31.48 14.15 -18.12
CA GLN A 151 32.35 14.68 -19.17
C GLN A 151 32.26 16.22 -19.16
N ASP A 152 33.23 16.88 -18.52
CA ASP A 152 34.34 17.61 -19.19
C ASP A 152 35.44 17.95 -18.17
#